data_AF-A0A2Z5EBR1-F1
#
_entry.id   AF-A0A2Z5EBR1-F1
#
_cell.length_a   1.000
_cell.length_b   1.000
_cell.length_c   1.000
_cell.angle_alpha   90.00
_cell.angle_beta   90.00
_cell.angle_gamma   90.00
#
_symmetry.space_group_name_H-M   'P 1'
#
loop_
_entity.id
_entity.type
_entity.pdbx_description
1 polymer ?
#
loop_
_entity_poly.entity_id
_entity_poly.type
_entity_poly.pdbx_seq_one_letter_code
_entity_poly.pdbx_strand_id
1 'polypeptide(L)'
;MKPYLVRAFSLATVLVLAGCLETMPGPDRPHRPRPPRPEKPAICTREYAPVCAVRGRKQETFGNACMARAKGYNVIGQGECRRGGR
;
A
#
# COMPACT_ATOMS: atom_id res chain seq x y z
N MET A 1 43.58 6.13 44.47
CA MET A 1 42.95 6.21 43.14
C MET A 1 41.92 7.33 43.17
N LYS A 2 41.92 8.28 42.22
CA LYS A 2 41.09 9.50 42.31
C LYS A 2 39.63 9.23 41.87
N PRO A 3 38.61 9.60 42.67
CA PRO A 3 37.19 9.25 42.40
C PRO A 3 36.63 9.88 41.12
N TYR A 4 37.24 10.98 40.66
CA TYR A 4 36.90 11.67 39.42
C TYR A 4 37.16 10.81 38.18
N LEU A 5 38.19 9.96 38.20
CA LEU A 5 38.47 9.03 37.11
C LEU A 5 37.39 7.96 37.01
N VAL A 6 36.93 7.41 38.14
CA VAL A 6 35.85 6.41 38.18
C VAL A 6 34.56 6.99 37.62
N ARG A 7 34.21 8.22 38.02
CA ARG A 7 33.02 8.93 37.51
C ARG A 7 33.09 9.21 36.01
N ALA A 8 34.26 9.63 35.50
CA ALA A 8 34.45 9.89 34.08
C ALA A 8 34.30 8.61 33.25
N PHE A 9 34.85 7.48 33.73
CA PHE A 9 34.67 6.17 33.09
C PHE A 9 33.20 5.74 33.08
N SER A 10 32.49 5.88 34.21
CA SER A 10 31.07 5.51 34.28
C SER A 10 30.20 6.32 33.32
N LEU A 11 30.41 7.64 33.23
CA LEU A 11 29.68 8.50 32.31
C LEU A 11 29.96 8.15 30.85
N ALA A 12 31.22 7.87 30.50
CA ALA A 12 31.59 7.46 29.15
C ALA A 12 30.96 6.11 28.78
N THR A 13 30.94 5.13 29.69
CA THR A 13 30.29 3.83 29.43
C THR A 13 28.78 3.95 29.23
N VAL A 14 28.10 4.82 29.99
CA VAL A 14 26.65 5.04 29.84
C VAL A 14 26.31 5.69 28.49
N LEU A 15 27.10 6.69 28.08
CA LEU A 15 26.94 7.35 26.77
C LEU A 15 27.15 6.37 25.60
N VAL A 16 28.15 5.49 25.70
CA VAL A 16 28.42 4.46 24.68
C VAL A 16 27.30 3.42 24.61
N LEU A 17 26.77 2.96 25.75
CA LEU A 17 25.68 1.98 25.78
C LEU A 17 24.33 2.54 25.28
N ALA A 18 24.05 3.83 25.51
CA ALA A 18 22.83 4.47 25.00
C ALA A 18 22.84 4.64 23.47
N GLY A 19 24.01 4.73 22.84
CA GLY A 19 24.15 4.92 21.39
C GLY A 19 23.73 3.73 20.53
N CYS A 20 23.44 2.56 21.11
CA CYS A 20 23.06 1.35 20.37
C CYS A 20 21.55 1.16 20.16
N LEU A 21 20.68 1.99 20.77
CA LEU A 21 19.23 1.76 20.73
C LEU A 21 18.50 2.46 19.57
N GLU A 22 19.16 3.35 18.85
CA GLU A 22 18.52 4.25 17.86
C GLU A 22 18.40 3.65 16.44
N THR A 23 18.93 2.45 16.20
CA THR A 23 19.05 1.92 14.82
C THR A 23 18.03 0.83 14.48
N MET A 24 16.79 0.90 15.00
CA MET A 24 15.76 -0.01 14.51
C MET A 24 15.28 0.43 13.12
N PRO A 25 15.55 -0.34 12.04
CA PRO A 25 14.90 -0.10 10.76
C PRO A 25 13.39 -0.24 10.94
N GLY A 26 12.64 0.73 10.44
CA GLY A 26 11.18 0.71 10.50
C GLY A 26 10.61 -0.55 9.82
N PRO A 27 9.36 -0.94 10.13
CA PRO A 27 8.76 -2.13 9.57
C PRO A 27 8.68 -2.04 8.04
N ASP A 28 9.30 -3.02 7.36
CA ASP A 28 9.23 -3.16 5.92
C ASP A 28 7.76 -3.28 5.48
N ARG A 29 7.23 -2.21 4.87
CA ARG A 29 5.90 -2.27 4.29
C ARG A 29 5.97 -3.20 3.07
N PRO A 30 5.12 -4.24 2.99
CA PRO A 30 5.09 -5.10 1.83
C PRO A 30 4.83 -4.27 0.57
N HIS A 31 5.78 -4.27 -0.36
CA HIS A 31 5.58 -3.71 -1.69
C HIS A 31 4.54 -4.56 -2.40
N ARG A 32 3.28 -4.10 -2.47
CA ARG A 32 2.28 -4.71 -3.36
C ARG A 32 2.55 -4.21 -4.78
N PRO A 33 2.97 -5.09 -5.71
CA PRO A 33 3.17 -4.69 -7.10
C PRO A 33 1.86 -4.15 -7.67
N ARG A 34 1.94 -3.08 -8.44
CA ARG A 34 0.79 -2.57 -9.17
C ARG A 34 0.41 -3.61 -10.24
N PRO A 35 -0.87 -4.02 -10.36
CA PRO A 35 -1.25 -4.96 -11.40
C PRO A 35 -0.85 -4.40 -12.77
N PRO A 36 -0.35 -5.24 -13.68
CA PRO A 36 0.03 -4.83 -15.02
C PRO A 36 -1.17 -4.16 -15.69
N ARG A 37 -0.95 -3.01 -16.31
CA ARG A 37 -2.00 -2.37 -17.11
C ARG A 37 -2.23 -3.27 -18.32
N PRO A 38 -3.48 -3.41 -18.81
CA PRO A 38 -3.72 -4.07 -20.07
C PRO A 38 -2.92 -3.36 -21.16
N GLU A 39 -1.89 -4.05 -21.65
CA GLU A 39 -0.85 -3.54 -22.55
C GLU A 39 -1.34 -3.44 -24.00
N LYS A 40 -2.58 -3.88 -24.25
CA LYS A 40 -3.21 -3.93 -25.56
C LYS A 40 -4.46 -3.05 -25.59
N PRO A 41 -4.73 -2.37 -26.72
CA PRO A 41 -6.02 -1.73 -26.93
C PRO A 41 -7.12 -2.79 -26.79
N ALA A 42 -8.02 -2.59 -25.83
CA ALA A 42 -9.17 -3.48 -25.66
C ALA A 42 -10.29 -3.01 -26.58
N ILE A 43 -10.76 -3.89 -27.47
CA ILE A 43 -11.98 -3.68 -28.24
C ILE A 43 -13.14 -4.22 -27.40
N CYS A 44 -14.04 -3.33 -26.98
CA CYS A 44 -15.23 -3.70 -26.21
C CYS A 44 -16.50 -3.43 -27.02
N THR A 45 -17.50 -4.27 -26.82
CA THR A 45 -18.86 -4.02 -27.31
C THR A 45 -19.42 -2.76 -26.66
N ARG A 46 -20.40 -2.12 -27.34
CA ARG A 46 -21.15 -0.99 -26.79
C ARG A 46 -22.36 -1.44 -25.95
N GLU A 47 -22.37 -2.69 -25.54
CA GLU A 47 -23.41 -3.23 -24.66
C GLU A 47 -23.34 -2.56 -23.28
N TYR A 48 -24.51 -2.22 -22.73
CA TYR A 48 -24.65 -1.69 -21.39
C TYR A 48 -25.12 -2.79 -20.44
N ALA A 49 -24.18 -3.35 -19.69
CA ALA A 49 -24.36 -4.35 -18.64
C ALA A 49 -23.50 -3.92 -17.43
N PRO A 50 -23.99 -2.98 -16.60
CA PRO A 50 -23.16 -2.27 -15.64
C PRO A 50 -22.53 -3.22 -14.63
N VAL A 51 -21.27 -2.95 -14.28
CA VAL A 51 -20.54 -3.72 -13.27
C VAL A 51 -19.80 -2.81 -12.31
N CYS A 52 -19.65 -3.28 -11.08
CA CYS A 52 -18.86 -2.62 -10.08
C CYS A 52 -17.46 -3.22 -10.04
N ALA A 53 -16.43 -2.39 -10.18
CA ALA A 53 -15.05 -2.86 -10.25
C ALA A 53 -14.10 -2.05 -9.35
N VAL A 54 -13.00 -2.67 -8.91
CA VAL A 54 -12.03 -2.11 -7.97
C VAL A 54 -10.61 -2.10 -8.55
N ARG A 55 -9.86 -1.03 -8.25
CA ARG A 55 -8.42 -0.91 -8.52
C ARG A 55 -7.73 -0.28 -7.33
N GLY A 56 -7.04 -1.10 -6.54
CA GLY A 56 -6.44 -0.67 -5.27
C GLY A 56 -7.54 -0.24 -4.29
N ARG A 57 -7.55 1.04 -3.91
CA ARG A 57 -8.58 1.62 -3.02
C ARG A 57 -9.73 2.30 -3.76
N LYS A 58 -9.71 2.32 -5.09
CA LYS A 58 -10.74 2.99 -5.91
C LYS A 58 -11.76 1.97 -6.39
N GLN A 59 -13.04 2.30 -6.23
CA GLN A 59 -14.17 1.53 -6.73
C GLN A 59 -14.95 2.41 -7.71
N GLU A 60 -15.32 1.85 -8.86
CA GLU A 60 -15.96 2.59 -9.94
C GLU A 60 -16.91 1.69 -10.74
N THR A 61 -18.03 2.26 -11.18
CA THR A 61 -19.00 1.61 -12.06
C THR A 61 -18.53 1.70 -13.51
N PHE A 62 -18.58 0.58 -14.23
CA PHE A 62 -18.31 0.54 -15.67
C PHE A 62 -19.54 0.07 -16.43
N GLY A 63 -19.72 0.57 -17.66
CA GLY A 63 -20.85 0.20 -18.52
C GLY A 63 -20.87 -1.29 -18.89
N ASN A 64 -19.73 -1.98 -18.89
CA ASN A 64 -19.64 -3.43 -18.97
C ASN A 64 -18.31 -3.98 -18.42
N ALA A 65 -18.24 -5.30 -18.23
CA ALA A 65 -17.07 -5.99 -17.71
C ALA A 65 -15.82 -5.87 -18.61
N CYS A 66 -16.01 -5.75 -19.93
CA CYS A 66 -14.89 -5.53 -20.86
C CYS A 66 -14.24 -4.17 -20.57
N MET A 67 -15.02 -3.09 -20.48
CA MET A 67 -14.54 -1.74 -20.21
C MET A 67 -13.83 -1.63 -18.84
N ALA A 68 -14.31 -2.35 -17.82
CA ALA A 68 -13.64 -2.42 -16.51
C ALA A 68 -12.24 -3.03 -16.64
N ARG A 69 -12.13 -4.19 -17.29
CA ARG A 69 -10.84 -4.90 -17.49
C ARG A 69 -9.89 -4.11 -18.38
N ALA A 70 -10.40 -3.48 -19.43
CA ALA A 70 -9.65 -2.58 -20.32
C ALA A 70 -9.00 -1.40 -19.58
N LYS A 71 -9.60 -0.95 -18.47
CA LYS A 71 -9.05 0.12 -17.62
C LYS A 71 -8.22 -0.43 -16.44
N GLY A 72 -8.04 -1.75 -16.36
CA GLY A 72 -7.30 -2.44 -15.30
C GLY A 72 -8.02 -2.48 -13.96
N TYR A 73 -9.35 -2.50 -13.96
CA TYR A 73 -10.17 -2.73 -12.77
C TYR A 73 -10.61 -4.20 -12.70
N ASN A 74 -10.68 -4.73 -11.48
CA ASN A 74 -11.19 -6.07 -11.20
C ASN A 74 -12.68 -5.97 -10.86
N VAL A 75 -13.54 -6.67 -11.60
CA VAL A 75 -14.98 -6.71 -11.33
C VAL A 75 -15.24 -7.44 -10.01
N ILE A 76 -15.99 -6.81 -9.10
CA ILE A 76 -16.32 -7.33 -7.76
C ILE A 76 -17.82 -7.54 -7.57
N GLY A 77 -18.66 -7.02 -8.46
CA GLY A 77 -20.11 -7.20 -8.39
C GLY A 77 -20.78 -6.86 -9.72
N GLN A 78 -21.93 -7.50 -9.95
CA GLN A 78 -22.84 -7.14 -11.03
C GLN A 78 -23.65 -5.90 -10.65
N GLY A 79 -23.98 -5.07 -11.63
CA GLY A 79 -24.65 -3.79 -11.41
C GLY A 79 -23.69 -2.68 -10.98
N GLU A 80 -24.24 -1.50 -10.75
CA GLU A 80 -23.46 -0.33 -10.34
C GLU A 80 -22.91 -0.48 -8.91
N CYS A 81 -21.81 0.20 -8.62
CA CYS A 81 -21.31 0.27 -7.26
C CYS A 81 -22.30 0.99 -6.35
N ARG A 82 -22.66 0.37 -5.24
CA ARG A 82 -23.47 1.01 -4.19
C ARG A 82 -22.70 2.21 -3.66
N ARG A 83 -23.18 3.43 -3.93
CA ARG A 83 -22.68 4.65 -3.29
C ARG A 83 -23.08 4.60 -1.80
N GLY A 84 -22.25 3.97 -0.97
CA GLY A 84 -22.40 3.94 0.47
C GLY A 84 -23.42 2.92 0.98
N GLY A 85 -22.97 1.70 1.24
CA GLY A 85 -23.56 0.90 2.32
C GLY A 85 -22.70 1.11 3.56
N ARG A 86 -23.11 2.03 4.45
CA ARG A 86 -22.73 1.98 5.87
C ARG A 86 -23.47 0.82 6.52
#